data_AF-A0A975MZV6-F1
#
_entry.id   AF-A0A975MZV6-F1
#
_cell.length_a   1.000
_cell.length_b   1.000
_cell.length_c   1.000
_cell.angle_alpha   90.00
_cell.angle_beta   90.00
_cell.angle_gamma   90.00
#
_symmetry.space_group_name_H-M   'P 1'
#
loop_
_entity.id
_entity.type
_entity.pdbx_description
1 polymer ?
#
loop_
_entity_poly.entity_id
_entity_poly.type
_entity_poly.pdbx_seq_one_letter_code
_entity_poly.pdbx_strand_id
1 'polypeptide(L)'
;MHQTRPPHPKTAEAALRAELKRLWELDNKPSPERLALRTGKYSAEVFTTFLSGTGPLTHPQIEAMARAVAPRDARAEFIRRWREIDQARQTERHRQRTGHPTGTANTALTPVGMALSAITPAGFAVALAWLRTATGLTYDQIDDRTGDEVSRSRVHRFIQNGECADEEFVDAVLRVLVPSDTERAPWMFSWRRVTSSTQPTATPTAARADTNRMTVHLTHETAQTVERVAVCALATVLAGVSLSSTILARNRIDGYARWLTTTTGLTANLTLLIITAVRAYLRLRAAPEDTPEDTAA
;
A
#
# COMPACT_ATOMS: atom_id res chain seq x y z
N MET A 1 33.16 -21.47 -8.85
CA MET A 1 33.21 -20.49 -7.75
C MET A 1 31.78 -20.02 -7.47
N HIS A 2 31.15 -20.51 -6.41
CA HIS A 2 29.81 -20.06 -6.05
C HIS A 2 29.91 -18.68 -5.39
N GLN A 3 29.44 -17.64 -6.07
CA GLN A 3 29.23 -16.34 -5.43
C GLN A 3 28.09 -16.50 -4.42
N THR A 4 28.45 -16.61 -3.15
CA THR A 4 27.50 -16.53 -2.04
C THR A 4 26.88 -15.14 -2.08
N ARG A 5 25.58 -15.06 -2.32
CA ARG A 5 24.83 -13.81 -2.27
C ARG A 5 25.10 -13.12 -0.92
N PRO A 6 25.43 -11.82 -0.89
CA PRO A 6 25.71 -11.14 0.37
C PRO A 6 24.50 -11.25 1.31
N PRO A 7 24.72 -11.49 2.62
CA PRO A 7 23.65 -11.65 3.58
C PRO A 7 22.78 -10.39 3.64
N HIS A 8 21.47 -10.57 3.80
CA HIS A 8 20.53 -9.46 3.91
C HIS A 8 20.90 -8.55 5.12
N PRO A 9 20.81 -7.21 5.02
CA PRO A 9 21.31 -6.28 6.05
C PRO A 9 20.74 -6.55 7.46
N LYS A 10 19.45 -6.90 7.55
CA LYS A 10 18.81 -7.25 8.84
C LYS A 10 19.44 -8.49 9.49
N THR A 11 19.80 -9.50 8.68
CA THR A 11 20.41 -10.75 9.18
C THR A 11 21.85 -10.50 9.61
N ALA A 12 22.59 -9.67 8.86
CA ALA A 12 23.94 -9.27 9.21
C ALA A 12 23.99 -8.42 10.50
N GLU A 13 23.03 -7.52 10.70
CA GLU A 13 22.85 -6.75 11.93
C GLU A 13 22.57 -7.65 13.14
N ALA A 14 21.64 -8.60 12.99
CA ALA A 14 21.32 -9.56 14.05
C ALA A 14 22.53 -10.41 14.43
N ALA A 15 23.32 -10.87 13.45
CA ALA A 15 24.56 -11.60 13.68
C ALA A 15 25.61 -10.76 14.41
N LEU A 16 25.80 -9.49 14.02
CA LEU A 16 26.72 -8.57 14.69
C LEU A 16 26.32 -8.33 16.15
N ARG A 17 25.03 -8.13 16.41
CA ARG A 17 24.49 -7.97 17.78
C ARG A 17 24.73 -9.24 18.60
N ALA A 18 24.44 -10.42 18.04
CA ALA A 18 24.64 -11.70 18.71
C ALA A 18 26.12 -11.93 19.07
N GLU A 19 27.04 -11.58 18.18
CA GLU A 19 28.47 -11.73 18.40
C GLU A 19 29.00 -10.84 19.53
N LEU A 20 28.61 -9.55 19.54
CA LEU A 20 28.95 -8.63 20.64
C LEU A 20 28.30 -9.05 21.97
N LYS A 21 27.06 -9.57 21.93
CA LYS A 21 26.38 -10.10 23.10
C LYS A 21 27.09 -11.35 23.65
N ARG A 22 27.57 -12.24 22.76
CA ARG A 22 28.39 -13.40 23.15
C ARG A 22 29.69 -12.96 23.85
N LEU A 23 30.37 -11.92 23.37
CA LEU A 23 31.56 -11.37 24.02
C LEU A 23 31.24 -10.77 25.39
N TRP A 24 30.11 -10.08 25.53
CA TRP A 24 29.62 -9.59 26.81
C TRP A 24 29.30 -10.74 27.79
N GLU A 25 28.73 -11.84 27.31
CA GLU A 25 28.46 -13.04 28.12
C GLU A 25 29.75 -13.72 28.57
N LEU A 26 30.76 -13.82 27.69
CA LEU A 26 32.08 -14.35 28.02
C LEU A 26 32.83 -13.50 29.06
N ASP A 27 32.54 -12.20 29.10
CA ASP A 27 33.08 -11.26 30.08
C ASP A 27 32.27 -11.24 31.40
N ASN A 28 31.53 -12.30 31.71
CA ASN A 28 30.70 -12.44 32.90
C ASN A 28 29.58 -11.39 33.03
N LYS A 29 29.02 -10.94 31.90
CA LYS A 29 27.81 -10.09 31.85
C LYS A 29 27.92 -8.83 32.73
N PRO A 30 28.95 -7.98 32.57
CA PRO A 30 29.09 -6.76 33.36
C PRO A 30 27.85 -5.87 33.19
N SER A 31 27.47 -5.16 34.26
CA SER A 31 26.33 -4.24 34.21
C SER A 31 26.57 -3.07 33.26
N PRO A 32 25.52 -2.43 32.73
CA PRO A 32 25.62 -1.24 31.87
C PRO A 32 26.49 -0.11 32.48
N GLU A 33 26.42 0.10 33.79
CA GLU A 33 27.21 1.10 34.51
C GLU A 33 28.70 0.75 34.48
N ARG A 34 29.03 -0.53 34.65
CA ARG A 34 30.41 -1.01 34.58
C ARG A 34 30.99 -0.90 33.18
N LEU A 35 30.17 -1.14 32.15
CA LEU A 35 30.56 -0.93 30.74
C LEU A 35 30.79 0.56 30.44
N ALA A 36 29.92 1.45 30.96
CA ALA A 36 30.09 2.90 30.84
C ALA A 36 31.41 3.37 31.46
N LEU A 37 31.70 2.95 32.70
CA LEU A 37 32.96 3.28 33.38
C LEU A 37 34.21 2.82 32.60
N ARG A 38 34.16 1.62 32.01
CA ARG A 38 35.29 1.10 31.21
C ARG A 38 35.56 1.90 29.94
N THR A 39 34.52 2.46 29.33
CA THR A 39 34.67 3.23 28.10
C THR A 39 34.93 4.71 28.36
N GLY A 40 34.49 5.26 29.50
CA GLY A 40 34.66 6.65 29.91
C GLY A 40 34.00 7.69 28.99
N LYS A 41 33.31 7.25 27.93
CA LYS A 41 32.77 8.08 26.85
C LYS A 41 31.26 7.92 26.66
N TYR A 42 30.71 6.75 26.99
CA TYR A 42 29.31 6.40 26.73
C TYR A 42 28.54 6.26 28.04
N SER A 43 27.28 6.70 28.04
CA SER A 43 26.39 6.54 29.20
C SER A 43 25.90 5.09 29.33
N ALA A 44 25.50 4.70 30.54
CA ALA A 44 24.92 3.38 30.83
C ALA A 44 23.69 3.08 29.95
N GLU A 45 22.89 4.10 29.64
CA GLU A 45 21.70 4.00 28.80
C GLU A 45 21.98 3.40 27.42
N VAL A 46 23.09 3.78 26.78
CA VAL A 46 23.49 3.24 25.47
C VAL A 46 23.67 1.72 25.51
N PHE A 47 24.26 1.21 26.60
CA PHE A 47 24.45 -0.21 26.81
C PHE A 47 23.13 -0.92 27.13
N THR A 48 22.28 -0.29 27.94
CA THR A 48 20.93 -0.80 28.24
C THR A 48 20.10 -0.95 26.97
N THR A 49 20.08 0.04 26.09
CA THR A 49 19.35 -0.03 24.81
C THR A 49 19.92 -1.10 23.89
N PHE A 50 21.24 -1.29 23.87
CA PHE A 50 21.86 -2.37 23.09
C PHE A 50 21.42 -3.74 23.59
N LEU A 51 21.46 -3.96 24.91
CA LEU A 51 21.18 -5.26 25.55
C LEU A 51 19.69 -5.62 25.55
N SER A 52 18.80 -4.63 25.67
CA SER A 52 17.34 -4.83 25.58
C SER A 52 16.91 -5.30 24.18
N GLY A 53 17.73 -5.02 23.15
CA GLY A 53 17.46 -5.40 21.77
C GLY A 53 16.29 -4.63 21.13
N THR A 54 15.76 -3.62 21.81
CA THR A 54 14.62 -2.82 21.34
C THR A 54 15.06 -1.85 20.25
N GLY A 55 14.62 -2.10 19.02
CA GLY A 55 14.83 -1.20 17.89
C GLY A 55 16.12 -1.40 17.09
N PRO A 56 16.30 -0.60 16.03
CA PRO A 56 17.47 -0.68 15.15
C PRO A 56 18.74 -0.27 15.88
N LEU A 57 19.84 -0.95 15.59
CA LEU A 57 21.15 -0.56 16.11
C LEU A 57 21.55 0.81 15.56
N THR A 58 22.18 1.60 16.42
CA THR A 58 22.80 2.87 16.04
C THR A 58 24.32 2.74 16.10
N HIS A 59 25.02 3.58 15.34
CA HIS A 59 26.48 3.60 15.35
C HIS A 59 27.08 3.77 16.76
N PRO A 60 26.57 4.68 17.62
CA PRO A 60 27.06 4.83 18.99
C PRO A 60 26.92 3.55 19.83
N GLN A 61 25.83 2.79 19.67
CA GLN A 61 25.60 1.55 20.42
C GLN A 61 26.60 0.45 20.04
N ILE A 62 26.88 0.28 18.74
CA ILE A 62 27.88 -0.69 18.28
C ILE A 62 29.27 -0.28 18.73
N GLU A 63 29.64 0.99 18.55
CA GLU A 63 30.97 1.46 18.93
C GLU A 63 31.19 1.35 20.44
N ALA A 64 30.18 1.71 21.25
CA ALA A 64 30.23 1.56 22.70
C ALA A 64 30.44 0.11 23.11
N MET A 65 29.64 -0.83 22.59
CA MET A 65 29.79 -2.24 22.91
C MET A 65 31.12 -2.82 22.43
N ALA A 66 31.53 -2.55 21.19
CA ALA A 66 32.81 -3.05 20.68
C ALA A 66 33.98 -2.54 21.53
N ARG A 67 33.98 -1.26 21.93
CA ARG A 67 35.02 -0.72 22.82
C ARG A 67 34.98 -1.33 24.22
N ALA A 68 33.81 -1.72 24.71
CA ALA A 68 33.63 -2.21 26.07
C ALA A 68 33.94 -3.71 26.23
N VAL A 69 33.60 -4.54 25.23
CA VAL A 69 33.70 -6.01 25.34
C VAL A 69 34.61 -6.67 24.30
N ALA A 70 34.92 -6.02 23.18
CA ALA A 70 35.77 -6.63 22.16
C ALA A 70 37.27 -6.45 22.46
N PRO A 71 38.11 -7.47 22.15
CA PRO A 71 39.56 -7.35 22.11
C PRO A 71 40.01 -6.13 21.30
N ARG A 72 41.09 -5.47 21.71
CA ARG A 72 41.52 -4.17 21.14
C ARG A 72 41.75 -4.21 19.63
N ASP A 73 42.34 -5.30 19.15
CA ASP A 73 42.62 -5.62 17.75
C ASP A 73 41.34 -5.87 16.93
N ALA A 74 40.30 -6.46 17.53
CA ALA A 74 39.05 -6.75 16.84
C ALA A 74 38.08 -5.54 16.75
N ARG A 75 38.30 -4.47 17.53
CA ARG A 75 37.36 -3.31 17.58
C ARG A 75 37.13 -2.65 16.22
N ALA A 76 38.20 -2.45 15.46
CA ALA A 76 38.14 -1.84 14.14
C ALA A 76 37.28 -2.68 13.18
N GLU A 77 37.35 -4.01 13.31
CA GLU A 77 36.60 -4.95 12.47
C GLU A 77 35.09 -4.90 12.75
N PHE A 78 34.67 -4.83 14.01
CA PHE A 78 33.25 -4.64 14.36
C PHE A 78 32.69 -3.32 13.81
N ILE A 79 33.48 -2.25 13.91
CA ILE A 79 33.10 -0.92 13.39
C ILE A 79 33.02 -0.95 11.86
N ARG A 80 33.97 -1.60 11.18
CA ARG A 80 33.97 -1.79 9.72
C ARG A 80 32.74 -2.56 9.26
N ARG A 81 32.46 -3.72 9.86
CA ARG A 81 31.28 -4.54 9.55
C ARG A 81 29.98 -3.78 9.77
N TRP A 82 29.88 -2.97 10.81
CA TRP A 82 28.71 -2.10 11.01
C TRP A 82 28.53 -1.08 9.88
N ARG A 83 29.60 -0.42 9.45
CA ARG A 83 29.53 0.56 8.36
C ARG A 83 29.08 -0.09 7.06
N GLU A 84 29.54 -1.30 6.77
CA GLU A 84 29.09 -2.08 5.60
C GLU A 84 27.59 -2.41 5.68
N ILE A 85 27.11 -2.81 6.86
CA ILE A 85 25.68 -3.08 7.11
C ILE A 85 24.85 -1.79 6.93
N ASP A 86 25.31 -0.67 7.49
CA ASP A 86 24.58 0.60 7.38
C ASP A 86 24.60 1.13 5.95
N GLN A 87 25.72 1.03 5.22
CA GLN A 87 25.80 1.37 3.81
C GLN A 87 24.88 0.50 2.95
N ALA A 88 24.84 -0.82 3.21
CA ALA A 88 23.92 -1.72 2.53
C ALA A 88 22.45 -1.37 2.86
N ARG A 89 22.16 -0.99 4.10
CA ARG A 89 20.83 -0.53 4.53
C ARG A 89 20.44 0.80 3.86
N GLN A 90 21.36 1.75 3.77
CA GLN A 90 21.13 3.02 3.09
C GLN A 90 20.91 2.77 1.60
N THR A 91 21.72 1.91 0.97
CA THR A 91 21.55 1.50 -0.42
C THR A 91 20.19 0.82 -0.63
N GLU A 92 19.78 -0.06 0.28
CA GLU A 92 18.47 -0.72 0.23
C GLU A 92 17.32 0.27 0.47
N ARG A 93 17.46 1.23 1.38
CA ARG A 93 16.47 2.31 1.57
C ARG A 93 16.40 3.23 0.35
N HIS A 94 17.53 3.54 -0.27
CA HIS A 94 17.58 4.27 -1.52
C HIS A 94 16.91 3.46 -2.62
N ARG A 95 17.19 2.15 -2.75
CA ARG A 95 16.47 1.25 -3.67
C ARG A 95 14.99 1.13 -3.35
N GLN A 96 14.55 1.14 -2.11
CA GLN A 96 13.12 1.16 -1.78
C GLN A 96 12.48 2.51 -2.09
N ARG A 97 13.25 3.60 -2.04
CA ARG A 97 12.81 4.95 -2.41
C ARG A 97 12.87 5.22 -3.92
N THR A 98 13.76 4.54 -4.65
CA THR A 98 14.04 4.80 -6.07
C THR A 98 13.73 3.59 -6.98
N GLY A 99 13.41 2.44 -6.41
CA GLY A 99 13.37 1.15 -7.09
C GLY A 99 12.02 0.43 -6.91
N HIS A 100 11.37 0.31 -8.07
CA HIS A 100 10.42 -0.73 -8.48
C HIS A 100 10.28 -1.95 -7.55
N PRO A 101 9.06 -2.32 -7.12
CA PRO A 101 8.81 -3.59 -6.45
C PRO A 101 8.79 -4.72 -7.48
N THR A 102 9.96 -5.15 -7.96
CA THR A 102 10.08 -6.46 -8.61
C THR A 102 10.14 -7.53 -7.53
N GLY A 103 8.97 -8.08 -7.20
CA GLY A 103 8.86 -9.41 -6.61
C GLY A 103 8.61 -9.46 -5.11
N THR A 104 7.35 -9.30 -4.72
CA THR A 104 6.59 -10.34 -4.03
C THR A 104 5.11 -10.06 -4.28
N ALA A 105 4.40 -11.05 -4.82
CA ALA A 105 2.98 -11.01 -5.13
C ALA A 105 2.13 -10.89 -3.85
N ASN A 106 1.98 -9.66 -3.35
CA ASN A 106 0.91 -9.24 -2.45
C ASN A 106 0.56 -7.79 -2.80
N THR A 107 -0.39 -7.65 -3.72
CA THR A 107 -1.28 -6.48 -3.82
C THR A 107 -0.63 -5.09 -3.82
N ALA A 108 0.53 -4.92 -4.45
CA ALA A 108 0.88 -3.61 -4.98
C ALA A 108 -0.08 -3.34 -6.14
N LEU A 109 -1.14 -2.56 -5.89
CA LEU A 109 -1.99 -2.05 -6.95
C LEU A 109 -1.08 -1.46 -8.02
N THR A 110 -1.17 -1.95 -9.25
CA THR A 110 -0.50 -1.34 -10.40
C THR A 110 -0.89 0.15 -10.44
N PRO A 111 -0.09 1.05 -11.03
CA PRO A 111 -0.45 2.47 -11.09
C PRO A 111 -1.87 2.67 -11.65
N VAL A 112 -2.28 1.87 -12.64
CA VAL A 112 -3.65 1.86 -13.16
C VAL A 112 -4.67 1.31 -12.15
N GLY A 113 -4.33 0.29 -11.36
CA GLY A 113 -5.16 -0.20 -10.27
C GLY A 113 -5.35 0.85 -9.17
N MET A 114 -4.30 1.60 -8.83
CA MET A 114 -4.40 2.73 -7.89
C MET A 114 -5.30 3.83 -8.43
N ALA A 115 -5.14 4.18 -9.72
CA ALA A 115 -6.02 5.13 -10.38
C ALA A 115 -7.47 4.64 -10.32
N LEU A 116 -7.75 3.40 -10.72
CA LEU A 116 -9.09 2.80 -10.70
C LEU A 116 -9.70 2.66 -9.29
N SER A 117 -8.90 2.70 -8.23
CA SER A 117 -9.36 2.72 -6.83
C SER A 117 -9.45 4.12 -6.23
N ALA A 118 -8.99 5.16 -6.94
CA ALA A 118 -9.06 6.54 -6.44
C ALA A 118 -10.51 7.02 -6.31
N ILE A 119 -10.81 7.68 -5.20
CA ILE A 119 -12.14 8.27 -4.91
C ILE A 119 -12.11 9.80 -5.10
N THR A 120 -10.92 10.41 -5.00
CA THR A 120 -10.71 11.85 -5.08
C THR A 120 -9.68 12.22 -6.15
N PRO A 121 -9.70 13.47 -6.68
CA PRO A 121 -8.67 13.97 -7.57
C PRO A 121 -7.24 13.87 -6.99
N ALA A 122 -7.07 14.12 -5.69
CA ALA A 122 -5.80 13.93 -5.00
C ALA A 122 -5.33 12.45 -4.99
N GLY A 123 -6.25 11.50 -4.77
CA GLY A 123 -5.93 10.07 -4.88
C GLY A 123 -5.51 9.66 -6.28
N PHE A 124 -6.12 10.25 -7.31
CA PHE A 124 -5.73 10.04 -8.71
C PHE A 124 -4.35 10.65 -9.01
N ALA A 125 -4.07 11.86 -8.50
CA ALA A 125 -2.76 12.50 -8.65
C ALA A 125 -1.62 11.66 -8.05
N VAL A 126 -1.85 10.96 -6.93
CA VAL A 126 -0.89 10.01 -6.36
C VAL A 126 -0.61 8.85 -7.32
N ALA A 127 -1.64 8.29 -7.97
CA ALA A 127 -1.47 7.23 -8.96
C ALA A 127 -0.67 7.72 -10.19
N LEU A 128 -0.91 8.95 -10.63
CA LEU A 128 -0.16 9.58 -11.72
C LEU A 128 1.30 9.85 -11.34
N ALA A 129 1.56 10.27 -10.11
CA ALA A 129 2.91 10.46 -9.57
C ALA A 129 3.71 9.15 -9.58
N TRP A 130 3.03 8.05 -9.24
CA TRP A 130 3.58 6.69 -9.31
C TRP A 130 3.89 6.29 -10.75
N LEU A 131 2.95 6.50 -11.67
CA LEU A 131 3.16 6.22 -13.10
C LEU A 131 4.34 7.01 -13.68
N ARG A 132 4.43 8.31 -13.38
CA ARG A 132 5.58 9.15 -13.79
C ARG A 132 6.90 8.57 -13.28
N THR A 133 6.94 8.19 -12.00
CA THR A 133 8.15 7.62 -11.41
C THR A 133 8.49 6.26 -12.03
N ALA A 134 7.49 5.46 -12.37
CA ALA A 134 7.67 4.16 -13.03
C ALA A 134 8.19 4.29 -14.47
N THR A 135 7.74 5.30 -15.21
CA THR A 135 8.22 5.62 -16.57
C THR A 135 9.58 6.32 -16.59
N GLY A 136 10.08 6.77 -15.43
CA GLY A 136 11.35 7.46 -15.31
C GLY A 136 11.37 8.87 -15.90
N LEU A 137 10.20 9.43 -16.21
CA LEU A 137 10.08 10.74 -16.84
C LEU A 137 10.16 11.86 -15.79
N THR A 138 10.91 12.91 -16.11
CA THR A 138 10.96 14.13 -15.30
C THR A 138 9.78 15.04 -15.63
N TYR A 139 9.50 16.03 -14.77
CA TYR A 139 8.47 17.02 -15.08
C TYR A 139 8.82 17.86 -16.31
N ASP A 140 10.11 18.14 -16.51
CA ASP A 140 10.61 18.87 -17.69
C ASP A 140 10.38 18.06 -18.97
N GLN A 141 10.62 16.75 -18.94
CA GLN A 141 10.35 15.89 -20.08
C GLN A 141 8.85 15.73 -20.41
N ILE A 142 7.96 15.93 -19.43
CA ILE A 142 6.52 15.95 -19.69
C ILE A 142 6.14 17.26 -20.36
N ASP A 143 6.62 18.40 -19.84
CA ASP A 143 6.44 19.74 -20.41
C ASP A 143 6.90 19.76 -21.87
N ASP A 144 8.16 19.37 -22.12
CA ASP A 144 8.75 19.33 -23.47
C ASP A 144 7.96 18.47 -24.48
N ARG A 145 7.31 17.39 -24.01
CA ARG A 145 6.56 16.45 -24.86
C ARG A 145 5.10 16.80 -25.04
N THR A 146 4.55 17.61 -24.14
CA THR A 146 3.18 18.13 -24.23
C THR A 146 3.12 19.50 -24.91
N GLY A 147 4.27 20.20 -25.02
CA GLY A 147 4.35 21.52 -25.63
C GLY A 147 3.58 22.56 -24.82
N ASP A 148 2.93 23.50 -25.50
CA ASP A 148 2.22 24.60 -24.83
C ASP A 148 0.94 24.17 -24.08
N GLU A 149 0.51 22.91 -24.21
CA GLU A 149 -0.69 22.38 -23.55
C GLU A 149 -0.53 22.28 -22.03
N VAL A 150 0.68 22.02 -21.54
CA VAL A 150 0.91 21.66 -20.13
C VAL A 150 2.27 22.16 -19.61
N SER A 151 2.26 23.19 -18.76
CA SER A 151 3.51 23.68 -18.14
C SER A 151 4.01 22.80 -16.99
N ARG A 152 5.34 22.71 -16.80
CA ARG A 152 6.00 22.02 -15.68
C ARG A 152 5.40 22.37 -14.32
N SER A 153 5.18 23.66 -14.05
CA SER A 153 4.63 24.12 -12.77
C SER A 153 3.21 23.61 -12.53
N ARG A 154 2.41 23.48 -13.59
CA ARG A 154 1.04 22.95 -13.52
C ARG A 154 1.05 21.45 -13.25
N VAL A 155 1.90 20.68 -13.94
CA VAL A 155 2.11 19.24 -13.67
C VAL A 155 2.55 18.99 -12.23
N HIS A 156 3.52 19.77 -11.76
CA HIS A 156 4.04 19.64 -10.41
C HIS A 156 2.97 19.94 -9.36
N ARG A 157 2.20 21.03 -9.52
CA ARG A 157 1.11 21.39 -8.60
C ARG A 157 0.00 20.35 -8.58
N PHE A 158 -0.39 19.84 -9.75
CA PHE A 158 -1.39 18.79 -9.85
C PHE A 158 -0.94 17.50 -9.14
N ILE A 159 0.29 17.05 -9.40
CA ILE A 159 0.82 15.82 -8.79
C ILE A 159 0.99 15.95 -7.26
N GLN A 160 1.30 17.15 -6.75
CA GLN A 160 1.46 17.37 -5.31
C GLN A 160 0.13 17.52 -4.57
N ASN A 161 -0.82 18.27 -5.13
CA ASN A 161 -2.01 18.72 -4.40
C ASN A 161 -3.32 18.12 -4.93
N GLY A 162 -3.33 17.52 -6.13
CA GLY A 162 -4.55 17.05 -6.78
C GLY A 162 -5.51 18.17 -7.20
N GLU A 163 -5.06 19.42 -7.20
CA GLU A 163 -5.86 20.61 -7.49
C GLU A 163 -5.82 21.00 -8.97
N CYS A 164 -6.94 21.53 -9.48
CA CYS A 164 -7.03 22.30 -10.72
C CYS A 164 -6.54 21.60 -12.00
N ALA A 165 -7.04 20.40 -12.26
CA ALA A 165 -6.91 19.79 -13.57
C ALA A 165 -8.27 19.73 -14.28
N ASP A 166 -8.31 20.18 -15.52
CA ASP A 166 -9.39 19.88 -16.45
C ASP A 166 -9.08 18.56 -17.17
N GLU A 167 -10.05 17.99 -17.87
CA GLU A 167 -9.89 16.72 -18.57
C GLU A 167 -8.82 16.77 -19.67
N GLU A 168 -8.73 17.91 -20.38
CA GLU A 168 -7.77 18.12 -21.46
C GLU A 168 -6.32 18.05 -20.95
N PHE A 169 -6.05 18.70 -19.81
CA PHE A 169 -4.76 18.64 -19.14
C PHE A 169 -4.39 17.21 -18.72
N VAL A 170 -5.33 16.46 -18.13
CA VAL A 170 -5.05 15.08 -17.70
C VAL A 170 -4.81 14.16 -18.89
N ASP A 171 -5.56 14.32 -19.98
CA ASP A 171 -5.33 13.55 -21.21
C ASP A 171 -3.95 13.87 -21.82
N ALA A 172 -3.57 15.14 -21.89
CA ALA A 172 -2.26 15.56 -22.40
C ALA A 172 -1.11 14.95 -21.60
N VAL A 173 -1.17 14.98 -20.26
CA VAL A 173 -0.15 14.33 -19.41
C VAL A 173 -0.15 12.81 -19.62
N LEU A 174 -1.33 12.18 -19.75
CA LEU A 174 -1.44 10.75 -19.96
C LEU A 174 -0.97 10.30 -21.35
N ARG A 175 -1.08 11.10 -22.42
CA ARG A 175 -0.50 10.77 -23.74
C ARG A 175 1.01 10.60 -23.66
N VAL A 176 1.67 11.35 -22.79
CA VAL A 176 3.13 11.24 -22.57
C VAL A 176 3.48 10.05 -21.69
N LEU A 177 2.71 9.81 -20.63
CA LEU A 177 2.97 8.74 -19.66
C LEU A 177 2.48 7.35 -20.11
N VAL A 178 1.45 7.31 -20.96
CA VAL A 178 0.78 6.11 -21.48
C VAL A 178 0.56 6.30 -22.99
N PRO A 179 1.55 5.94 -23.82
CA PRO A 179 1.48 6.17 -25.27
C PRO A 179 0.36 5.38 -25.97
N SER A 180 -0.08 4.26 -25.38
CA SER A 180 -1.14 3.42 -25.95
C SER A 180 -2.53 3.94 -25.58
N ASP A 181 -3.35 4.23 -26.59
CA ASP A 181 -4.74 4.68 -26.39
C ASP A 181 -5.58 3.66 -25.61
N THR A 182 -5.37 2.36 -25.83
CA THR A 182 -6.09 1.29 -25.12
C THR A 182 -5.71 1.22 -23.65
N GLU A 183 -4.46 1.52 -23.32
CA GLU A 183 -3.99 1.59 -21.94
C GLU A 183 -4.36 2.91 -21.27
N ARG A 184 -4.59 3.99 -22.02
CA ARG A 184 -5.00 5.31 -21.52
C ARG A 184 -6.49 5.34 -21.12
N ALA A 185 -7.34 4.59 -21.81
CA ALA A 185 -8.78 4.51 -21.53
C ALA A 185 -9.15 4.27 -20.05
N PRO A 186 -8.58 3.30 -19.31
CA PRO A 186 -8.89 3.09 -17.90
C PRO A 186 -8.47 4.26 -16.99
N TRP A 187 -7.44 5.02 -17.36
CA TRP A 187 -7.02 6.22 -16.62
C TRP A 187 -8.03 7.34 -16.80
N MET A 188 -8.43 7.62 -18.04
CA MET A 188 -9.44 8.65 -18.34
C MET A 188 -10.80 8.29 -17.72
N PHE A 189 -11.18 7.01 -17.72
CA PHE A 189 -12.37 6.55 -17.01
C PHE A 189 -12.31 6.85 -15.51
N SER A 190 -11.18 6.57 -14.86
CA SER A 190 -11.02 6.87 -13.43
C SER A 190 -11.07 8.37 -13.14
N TRP A 191 -10.39 9.17 -13.96
CA TRP A 191 -10.38 10.64 -13.83
C TRP A 191 -11.80 11.20 -13.86
N ARG A 192 -12.57 10.86 -14.90
CA ARG A 192 -13.96 11.29 -15.04
C ARG A 192 -14.81 10.88 -13.84
N ARG A 193 -14.60 9.67 -13.30
CA ARG A 193 -15.32 9.18 -12.13
C ARG A 193 -15.04 10.03 -10.88
N VAL A 194 -13.77 10.38 -10.61
CA VAL A 194 -13.41 11.15 -9.41
C VAL A 194 -13.78 12.63 -9.51
N THR A 195 -13.90 13.17 -10.72
CA THR A 195 -14.36 14.56 -10.94
C THR A 195 -15.88 14.68 -10.96
N SER A 196 -16.60 13.67 -11.47
CA SER A 196 -18.08 13.66 -11.43
C SER A 196 -18.63 13.47 -10.01
N SER A 197 -17.91 12.79 -9.12
CA SER A 197 -18.31 12.63 -7.71
C SER A 197 -18.06 13.87 -6.84
N THR A 198 -17.26 14.83 -7.31
CA THR A 198 -16.85 16.03 -6.57
C THR A 198 -17.51 17.31 -7.08
N GLN A 199 -18.36 17.24 -8.12
CA GLN A 199 -19.19 18.38 -8.47
C GLN A 199 -20.19 18.67 -7.33
N PRO A 200 -20.21 19.90 -6.77
CA PRO A 200 -21.30 20.29 -5.90
C PRO A 200 -22.59 20.20 -6.71
N THR A 201 -23.54 19.40 -6.25
CA THR A 201 -24.90 19.40 -6.78
C THR A 201 -25.41 20.83 -6.68
N ALA A 202 -25.41 21.55 -7.80
CA ALA A 202 -26.08 22.83 -7.89
C ALA A 202 -27.52 22.60 -7.42
N THR A 203 -27.94 23.36 -6.40
CA THR A 203 -29.29 23.30 -5.86
C THR A 203 -30.28 23.46 -7.02
N PRO A 204 -31.13 22.45 -7.31
CA PRO A 204 -32.07 22.56 -8.42
C PRO A 204 -33.07 23.66 -8.07
N THR A 205 -32.96 24.79 -8.76
CA THR A 205 -33.98 25.82 -8.71
C THR A 205 -35.16 25.30 -9.52
N ALA A 206 -36.34 25.38 -8.92
CA ALA A 206 -37.56 24.70 -9.32
C ALA A 206 -37.86 24.78 -10.83
N ALA A 207 -37.92 23.62 -11.50
CA ALA A 207 -38.69 23.42 -12.71
C ALA A 207 -39.58 22.19 -12.50
N ARG A 208 -40.88 22.44 -12.55
CA ARG A 208 -41.97 21.51 -12.27
C ARG A 208 -42.31 20.71 -13.53
N ALA A 209 -42.69 19.45 -13.30
CA ALA A 209 -43.41 18.51 -14.16
C ALA A 209 -42.60 17.75 -15.23
N ASP A 210 -42.12 16.56 -14.87
CA ASP A 210 -42.26 15.33 -15.69
C ASP A 210 -41.89 14.07 -14.86
N THR A 211 -42.74 13.73 -13.88
CA THR A 211 -42.41 12.79 -12.79
C THR A 211 -42.97 11.37 -12.96
N ASN A 212 -43.29 10.92 -14.18
CA ASN A 212 -43.88 9.57 -14.37
C ASN A 212 -43.12 8.62 -15.30
N ARG A 213 -42.02 9.06 -15.93
CA ARG A 213 -41.21 8.17 -16.80
C ARG A 213 -39.84 7.81 -16.24
N MET A 214 -39.38 8.50 -15.20
CA MET A 214 -38.02 8.38 -14.67
C MET A 214 -37.88 7.37 -13.52
N THR A 215 -38.95 7.10 -12.77
CA THR A 215 -38.97 6.17 -11.64
C THR A 215 -38.81 4.69 -12.05
N VAL A 216 -39.28 4.32 -13.25
CA VAL A 216 -39.14 2.94 -13.77
C VAL A 216 -37.72 2.67 -14.31
N HIS A 217 -37.04 3.66 -14.87
CA HIS A 217 -35.66 3.49 -15.36
C HIS A 217 -34.61 3.47 -14.22
N LEU A 218 -34.78 4.31 -13.19
CA LEU A 218 -33.88 4.35 -12.03
C LEU A 218 -33.94 3.06 -11.18
N THR A 219 -35.09 2.39 -11.13
CA THR A 219 -35.24 1.12 -10.39
C THR A 219 -34.69 -0.09 -11.15
N HIS A 220 -34.53 0.00 -12.47
CA HIS A 220 -33.93 -1.06 -13.27
C HIS A 220 -32.39 -0.97 -13.33
N GLU A 221 -31.84 0.25 -13.45
CA GLU A 221 -30.38 0.46 -13.44
C GLU A 221 -29.75 0.19 -12.07
N THR A 222 -30.42 0.56 -10.99
CA THR A 222 -29.96 0.27 -9.62
C THR A 222 -29.98 -1.22 -9.30
N ALA A 223 -30.97 -1.97 -9.80
CA ALA A 223 -31.01 -3.42 -9.66
C ALA A 223 -29.88 -4.11 -10.44
N GLN A 224 -29.59 -3.66 -11.67
CA GLN A 224 -28.47 -4.19 -12.47
C GLN A 224 -27.09 -3.83 -11.88
N THR A 225 -26.93 -2.65 -11.28
CA THR A 225 -25.66 -2.29 -10.62
C THR A 225 -25.44 -3.09 -9.35
N VAL A 226 -26.48 -3.34 -8.55
CA VAL A 226 -26.37 -4.21 -7.36
C VAL A 226 -26.03 -5.65 -7.75
N GLU A 227 -26.65 -6.18 -8.81
CA GLU A 227 -26.35 -7.52 -9.32
C GLU A 227 -24.90 -7.62 -9.84
N ARG A 228 -24.43 -6.61 -10.59
CA ARG A 228 -23.04 -6.56 -11.08
C ARG A 228 -22.03 -6.45 -9.94
N VAL A 229 -22.30 -5.63 -8.92
CA VAL A 229 -21.44 -5.51 -7.74
C VAL A 229 -21.40 -6.83 -6.96
N ALA A 230 -22.55 -7.50 -6.80
CA ALA A 230 -22.61 -8.80 -6.13
C ALA A 230 -21.85 -9.89 -6.91
N VAL A 231 -21.98 -9.93 -8.24
CA VAL A 231 -21.25 -10.87 -9.10
C VAL A 231 -19.74 -10.60 -9.08
N CYS A 232 -19.32 -9.34 -9.12
CA CYS A 232 -17.90 -8.97 -9.02
C CYS A 232 -17.32 -9.31 -7.64
N ALA A 233 -18.08 -9.08 -6.55
CA ALA A 233 -17.66 -9.47 -5.21
C ALA A 233 -17.51 -10.99 -5.08
N LEU A 234 -18.48 -11.75 -5.59
CA LEU A 234 -18.45 -13.22 -5.60
C LEU A 234 -17.25 -13.76 -6.42
N ALA A 235 -16.99 -13.17 -7.60
CA ALA A 235 -15.88 -13.55 -8.46
C ALA A 235 -14.51 -13.28 -7.79
N THR A 236 -14.38 -12.16 -7.08
CA THR A 236 -13.15 -11.79 -6.35
C THR A 236 -12.88 -12.75 -5.20
N VAL A 237 -13.92 -13.16 -4.48
CA VAL A 237 -13.81 -14.13 -3.38
C VAL A 237 -13.42 -15.51 -3.92
N LEU A 238 -14.04 -15.96 -5.01
CA LEU A 238 -13.69 -17.24 -5.65
C LEU A 238 -12.25 -17.26 -6.20
N ALA A 239 -11.80 -16.16 -6.81
CA ALA A 239 -10.42 -16.01 -7.27
C ALA A 239 -9.41 -16.02 -6.12
N GLY A 240 -9.72 -15.35 -5.00
CA GLY A 240 -8.89 -15.36 -3.80
C GLY A 240 -8.74 -16.75 -3.17
N VAL A 241 -9.83 -17.54 -3.15
CA VAL A 241 -9.82 -18.92 -2.63
C VAL A 241 -9.00 -19.84 -3.54
N SER A 242 -9.13 -19.71 -4.87
CA SER A 242 -8.37 -20.52 -5.85
C SER A 242 -6.87 -20.21 -5.82
N LEU A 243 -6.48 -18.94 -5.69
CA LEU A 243 -5.08 -18.55 -5.61
C LEU A 243 -4.44 -19.08 -4.31
N SER A 244 -5.17 -18.97 -3.19
CA SER A 244 -4.67 -19.41 -1.89
C SER A 244 -4.56 -20.93 -1.79
N SER A 245 -5.48 -21.69 -2.39
CA SER A 245 -5.38 -23.16 -2.47
C SER A 245 -4.19 -23.63 -3.30
N THR A 246 -3.87 -22.91 -4.39
CA THR A 246 -2.73 -23.23 -5.26
C THR A 246 -1.37 -22.96 -4.57
N ILE A 247 -1.29 -21.89 -3.78
CA ILE A 247 -0.07 -21.54 -3.02
C ILE A 247 0.19 -22.53 -1.89
N LEU A 248 -0.86 -22.98 -1.18
CA LEU A 248 -0.69 -23.95 -0.10
C LEU A 248 -0.52 -25.40 -0.59
N ALA A 249 -1.09 -25.80 -1.73
CA ALA A 249 -0.82 -27.13 -2.31
C ALA A 249 0.67 -27.35 -2.65
N ARG A 250 1.44 -26.27 -2.82
CA ARG A 250 2.90 -26.31 -3.00
C ARG A 250 3.70 -26.44 -1.70
N ASN A 251 3.14 -26.07 -0.55
CA ASN A 251 3.83 -26.05 0.73
C ASN A 251 3.23 -27.10 1.68
N ARG A 252 3.79 -28.31 1.68
CA ARG A 252 3.41 -29.40 2.61
C ARG A 252 3.66 -28.98 4.07
N ILE A 253 2.63 -28.49 4.77
CA ILE A 253 2.71 -28.17 6.20
C ILE A 253 1.42 -28.64 6.88
N ASP A 254 1.54 -29.35 8.01
CA ASP A 254 0.46 -29.84 8.87
C ASP A 254 -0.51 -28.75 9.41
N GLY A 255 -0.23 -27.47 9.14
CA GLY A 255 -1.15 -26.35 9.33
C GLY A 255 -2.27 -26.25 8.28
N TYR A 256 -2.22 -27.07 7.22
CA TYR A 256 -3.18 -27.06 6.11
C TYR A 256 -4.62 -27.24 6.58
N ALA A 257 -4.88 -28.12 7.55
CA ALA A 257 -6.23 -28.40 8.04
C ALA A 257 -6.84 -27.24 8.85
N ARG A 258 -6.06 -26.57 9.71
CA ARG A 258 -6.53 -25.41 10.50
C ARG A 258 -6.71 -24.17 9.64
N TRP A 259 -5.84 -23.97 8.67
CA TRP A 259 -5.96 -22.85 7.73
C TRP A 259 -7.15 -23.06 6.79
N LEU A 260 -7.34 -24.26 6.22
CA LEU A 260 -8.53 -24.58 5.42
C LEU A 260 -9.83 -24.41 6.21
N THR A 261 -9.91 -24.87 7.45
CA THR A 261 -11.13 -24.71 8.25
C THR A 261 -11.43 -23.24 8.56
N THR A 262 -10.41 -22.42 8.83
CA THR A 262 -10.61 -20.97 9.07
C THR A 262 -10.96 -20.22 7.79
N THR A 263 -10.28 -20.47 6.66
CA THR A 263 -10.62 -19.80 5.41
C THR A 263 -11.97 -20.24 4.89
N THR A 264 -12.26 -21.54 4.86
CA THR A 264 -13.57 -22.05 4.39
C THR A 264 -14.70 -21.57 5.29
N GLY A 265 -14.46 -21.47 6.61
CA GLY A 265 -15.41 -20.86 7.55
C GLY A 265 -15.64 -19.37 7.27
N LEU A 266 -14.59 -18.61 6.99
CA LEU A 266 -14.68 -17.20 6.61
C LEU A 266 -15.43 -17.01 5.28
N THR A 267 -15.15 -17.82 4.26
CA THR A 267 -15.85 -17.73 2.98
C THR A 267 -17.32 -18.10 3.11
N ALA A 268 -17.64 -19.14 3.89
CA ALA A 268 -19.02 -19.54 4.15
C ALA A 268 -19.79 -18.43 4.88
N ASN A 269 -19.20 -17.83 5.91
CA ASN A 269 -19.80 -16.72 6.66
C ASN A 269 -20.00 -15.47 5.80
N LEU A 270 -19.02 -15.12 4.96
CA LEU A 270 -19.13 -13.98 4.03
C LEU A 270 -20.24 -14.23 2.99
N THR A 271 -20.31 -15.43 2.44
CA THR A 271 -21.35 -15.82 1.46
C THR A 271 -22.73 -15.77 2.10
N LEU A 272 -22.87 -16.28 3.33
CA LEU A 272 -24.10 -16.17 4.11
C LEU A 272 -24.50 -14.72 4.36
N LEU A 273 -23.54 -13.85 4.71
CA LEU A 273 -23.79 -12.42 4.93
C LEU A 273 -24.25 -11.70 3.65
N ILE A 274 -23.67 -12.05 2.50
CA ILE A 274 -24.12 -11.52 1.20
C ILE A 274 -25.53 -12.01 0.89
N ILE A 275 -25.83 -13.31 1.06
CA ILE A 275 -27.16 -13.87 0.81
C ILE A 275 -28.21 -13.26 1.76
N THR A 276 -27.90 -13.07 3.04
CA THR A 276 -28.82 -12.45 3.99
C THR A 276 -29.03 -10.97 3.72
N ALA A 277 -27.99 -10.23 3.34
CA ALA A 277 -28.11 -8.84 2.92
C ALA A 277 -29.00 -8.70 1.68
N VAL A 278 -28.82 -9.56 0.67
CA VAL A 278 -29.67 -9.59 -0.54
C VAL A 278 -31.12 -9.95 -0.18
N ARG A 279 -31.34 -10.94 0.68
CA ARG A 279 -32.71 -11.29 1.14
C ARG A 279 -33.37 -10.17 1.92
N ALA A 280 -32.65 -9.49 2.81
CA ALA A 280 -33.17 -8.34 3.56
C ALA A 280 -33.55 -7.20 2.62
N TYR A 281 -32.69 -6.92 1.62
CA TYR A 281 -32.97 -5.94 0.58
C TYR A 281 -34.23 -6.29 -0.24
N LEU A 282 -34.37 -7.54 -0.66
CA LEU A 282 -35.55 -7.99 -1.40
C LEU A 282 -36.84 -7.95 -0.55
N ARG A 283 -36.75 -8.22 0.76
CA ARG A 283 -37.90 -8.10 1.68
C ARG A 283 -38.33 -6.65 1.90
N LEU A 284 -37.37 -5.74 2.06
CA LEU A 284 -37.66 -4.30 2.17
C LEU A 284 -38.34 -3.77 0.90
N ARG A 285 -37.98 -4.31 -0.27
CA ARG A 285 -38.60 -3.95 -1.55
C ARG A 285 -39.98 -4.58 -1.75
N ALA A 286 -40.25 -5.73 -1.15
CA ALA A 286 -41.52 -6.45 -1.26
C ALA A 286 -42.53 -6.07 -0.18
N ALA A 287 -42.15 -5.23 0.79
CA ALA A 287 -43.11 -4.65 1.73
C ALA A 287 -44.12 -3.83 0.91
N PRO A 288 -45.42 -4.19 0.93
CA PRO A 288 -46.42 -3.38 0.27
C PRO A 288 -46.34 -1.98 0.87
N GLU A 289 -46.25 -0.95 0.03
CA GLU A 289 -46.49 0.41 0.48
C GLU A 289 -47.90 0.41 1.08
N ASP A 290 -48.01 0.53 2.41
CA ASP A 290 -49.27 0.76 3.10
C ASP A 290 -49.82 2.08 2.53
N THR A 291 -50.64 1.96 1.49
CA THR A 291 -51.49 3.04 1.01
C THR A 291 -52.43 3.37 2.16
N PRO A 292 -52.37 4.59 2.74
CA PRO A 292 -53.30 4.97 3.77
C PRO A 292 -54.70 4.92 3.19
N GLU A 293 -55.51 4.00 3.70
CA GLU A 293 -56.91 3.85 3.35
C GLU A 293 -57.63 5.13 3.80
N ASP A 294 -57.99 5.97 2.84
CA ASP A 294 -58.79 7.19 3.02
C ASP A 294 -60.11 6.80 3.69
N THR A 295 -60.15 6.83 5.01
CA THR A 295 -61.37 6.78 5.81
C THR A 295 -61.91 8.20 5.88
N ALA A 296 -62.53 8.64 4.79
CA ALA A 296 -63.36 9.84 4.76
C ALA A 296 -64.82 9.44 4.96
N ALA A 297 -65.40 10.00 6.02
CA ALA A 297 -66.83 10.04 6.33
C ALA A 297 -67.59 10.95 5.35
#